data_AF-A0A923BM44-F1
#
_entry.id   AF-A0A923BM44-F1
#
_cell.length_a   1.000
_cell.length_b   1.000
_cell.length_c   1.000
_cell.angle_alpha   90.00
_cell.angle_beta   90.00
_cell.angle_gamma   90.00
#
_symmetry.space_group_name_H-M   'P 1'
#
loop_
_entity.id
_entity.type
_entity.pdbx_description
1 polymer ?
#
loop_
_entity_poly.entity_id
_entity_poly.type
_entity_poly.pdbx_seq_one_letter_code
_entity_poly.pdbx_strand_id
1 'polypeptide(L)'
;MNRIVNIGILYTILQILSSSGDHAIAQTNPEPKPKIAFTFDDGSTSDFGSYQLETWNQLLLDHLKKHGLKAILFSSGFNKSTAKGKYVLSSWNNAGHRIANHTFSHQNFNSKTVTLERFKLEFIQNDTIINKYSNFYRYFRFPYLKEGDTKEKVDGFRQFLKEKKYKNGHVTIDASDW
;
A
#
# COMPACT_ATOMS: atom_id res chain seq x y z
N MET A 1 -34.95 -26.20 -7.66
CA MET A 1 -35.52 -26.93 -6.50
C MET A 1 -34.53 -27.95 -6.03
N ASN A 2 -33.87 -27.70 -4.89
CA ASN A 2 -33.63 -28.66 -3.81
C ASN A 2 -32.75 -27.98 -2.76
N ARG A 3 -33.37 -27.80 -1.59
CA ARG A 3 -32.84 -27.12 -0.41
C ARG A 3 -31.83 -28.03 0.28
N ILE A 4 -30.65 -27.51 0.61
CA ILE A 4 -29.74 -28.15 1.55
C ILE A 4 -29.96 -27.48 2.92
N VAL A 5 -30.12 -28.35 3.90
CA VAL A 5 -30.66 -28.15 5.23
C VAL A 5 -29.54 -27.69 6.18
N ASN A 6 -29.85 -26.67 6.99
CA ASN A 6 -29.07 -26.21 8.14
C ASN A 6 -28.94 -27.35 9.17
N ILE A 7 -27.70 -27.71 9.54
CA ILE A 7 -27.44 -28.57 10.70
C ILE A 7 -27.22 -27.65 11.91
N GLY A 8 -28.26 -27.55 12.73
CA GLY A 8 -28.19 -26.94 14.06
C GLY A 8 -27.53 -27.92 15.03
N ILE A 9 -26.47 -27.48 15.71
CA ILE A 9 -25.88 -28.21 16.82
C ILE A 9 -26.63 -27.80 18.09
N LEU A 10 -27.37 -28.76 18.62
CA LEU A 10 -28.13 -28.71 19.88
C LEU A 10 -27.15 -28.93 21.03
N TYR A 11 -26.91 -27.92 21.88
CA TYR A 11 -26.25 -28.11 23.17
C TYR A 11 -27.26 -27.96 24.30
N THR A 12 -27.38 -29.05 25.05
CA THR A 12 -28.28 -29.30 26.18
C THR A 12 -28.02 -28.37 27.37
N ILE A 13 -29.11 -27.95 27.99
CA ILE A 13 -29.23 -27.15 29.21
C ILE A 13 -28.59 -27.86 30.42
N LEU A 14 -27.80 -27.12 31.21
CA LEU A 14 -27.55 -27.43 32.62
C LEU A 14 -28.00 -26.22 33.45
N GLN A 15 -29.13 -26.34 34.14
CA GLN A 15 -29.52 -25.41 35.20
C GLN A 15 -28.80 -25.79 36.49
N ILE A 16 -28.04 -24.84 37.05
CA ILE A 16 -27.67 -24.84 38.47
C ILE A 16 -28.12 -23.48 39.01
N LEU A 17 -29.09 -23.51 39.92
CA LEU A 17 -29.51 -22.39 40.75
C LEU A 17 -28.70 -22.42 42.05
N SER A 18 -27.87 -21.40 42.30
CA SER A 18 -27.55 -20.96 43.66
C SER A 18 -26.89 -19.57 43.69
N SER A 19 -27.52 -18.68 44.46
CA SER A 19 -27.03 -17.46 45.12
C SER A 19 -26.39 -16.34 44.30
N SER A 20 -27.15 -15.25 44.22
CA SER A 20 -26.76 -13.83 44.15
C SER A 20 -25.29 -13.51 44.39
N GLY A 21 -24.62 -13.21 43.29
CA GLY A 21 -23.38 -12.46 43.20
C GLY A 21 -23.22 -12.04 41.75
N ASP A 22 -23.62 -10.81 41.41
CA ASP A 22 -23.40 -10.23 40.09
C ASP A 22 -21.89 -10.03 39.86
N HIS A 23 -21.20 -11.12 39.54
CA HIS A 23 -19.89 -11.05 38.93
C HIS A 23 -20.11 -10.91 37.43
N ALA A 24 -20.30 -9.67 37.01
CA ALA A 24 -20.14 -9.28 35.61
C ALA A 24 -18.75 -9.77 35.16
N ILE A 25 -18.73 -10.86 34.39
CA ILE A 25 -17.54 -11.30 33.68
C ILE A 25 -17.28 -10.19 32.64
N ALA A 26 -16.40 -9.26 32.98
CA ALA A 26 -15.92 -8.27 32.04
C ALA A 26 -15.27 -9.04 30.87
N GLN A 27 -15.94 -9.07 29.72
CA GLN A 27 -15.30 -9.43 28.47
C GLN A 27 -14.19 -8.42 28.23
N THR A 28 -12.96 -8.81 28.59
CA THR A 28 -11.77 -8.06 28.20
C THR A 28 -11.63 -8.24 26.69
N ASN A 29 -12.16 -7.30 25.92
CA ASN A 29 -11.79 -7.18 24.52
C ASN A 29 -10.27 -6.99 24.51
N PRO A 30 -9.48 -7.90 23.89
CA PRO A 30 -8.04 -7.74 23.87
C PRO A 30 -7.73 -6.42 23.15
N GLU A 31 -6.92 -5.59 23.80
CA GLU A 31 -6.42 -4.35 23.22
C GLU A 31 -5.84 -4.64 21.82
N PRO A 32 -6.22 -3.86 20.79
CA PRO A 32 -5.75 -4.10 19.44
C PRO A 32 -4.22 -4.02 19.41
N LYS A 33 -3.59 -5.15 19.04
CA LYS A 33 -2.13 -5.20 18.88
C LYS A 33 -1.68 -4.20 17.80
N PRO A 34 -0.50 -3.56 17.97
CA PRO A 34 0.09 -2.71 16.95
C PRO A 34 0.17 -3.45 15.60
N LYS A 35 -0.10 -2.73 14.51
CA LYS A 35 -0.01 -3.25 13.15
C LYS A 35 1.05 -2.49 12.37
N ILE A 36 1.82 -3.21 11.57
CA ILE A 36 2.83 -2.64 10.67
C ILE A 36 2.36 -2.89 9.23
N ALA A 37 2.50 -1.88 8.38
CA ALA A 37 2.31 -2.00 6.95
C ALA A 37 3.67 -1.92 6.25
N PHE A 38 4.00 -2.94 5.47
CA PHE A 38 5.19 -2.92 4.63
C PHE A 38 4.88 -2.18 3.32
N THR A 39 5.74 -1.23 2.96
CA THR A 39 5.61 -0.45 1.74
C THR A 39 6.98 -0.28 1.10
N PHE A 40 7.02 -0.30 -0.22
CA PHE A 40 8.25 -0.22 -1.00
C PHE A 40 8.11 0.89 -2.02
N ASP A 41 9.14 1.68 -2.21
CA ASP A 41 9.13 2.81 -3.14
C ASP A 41 9.82 2.45 -4.46
N ASP A 42 9.55 3.26 -5.48
CA ASP A 42 10.02 3.22 -6.87
C ASP A 42 9.63 2.01 -7.73
N GLY A 43 9.79 0.80 -7.25
CA GLY A 43 9.74 -0.41 -8.07
C GLY A 43 10.88 -0.42 -9.08
N SER A 44 12.13 -0.45 -8.59
CA SER A 44 13.34 -0.43 -9.41
C SER A 44 13.30 -1.47 -10.53
N THR A 45 13.85 -1.11 -11.69
CA THR A 45 14.03 -2.02 -12.85
C THR A 45 15.50 -2.39 -13.07
N SER A 46 16.36 -2.02 -12.13
CA SER A 46 17.79 -2.28 -12.19
C SER A 46 18.14 -3.60 -11.53
N ASP A 47 19.28 -4.14 -11.90
CA ASP A 47 19.91 -5.23 -11.15
C ASP A 47 20.42 -4.69 -9.81
N PHE A 48 20.56 -5.56 -8.81
CA PHE A 48 21.03 -5.21 -7.47
C PHE A 48 22.28 -6.03 -7.12
N GLY A 49 23.45 -5.39 -7.15
CA GLY A 49 24.73 -6.09 -7.03
C GLY A 49 24.88 -7.17 -8.10
N SER A 50 25.07 -8.42 -7.70
CA SER A 50 25.13 -9.58 -8.60
C SER A 50 23.76 -10.17 -8.96
N TYR A 51 22.67 -9.71 -8.33
CA TYR A 51 21.33 -10.23 -8.58
C TYR A 51 20.67 -9.51 -9.74
N GLN A 52 20.29 -10.26 -10.77
CA GLN A 52 19.44 -9.77 -11.85
C GLN A 52 18.08 -9.33 -11.32
N LEU A 53 17.45 -8.36 -11.99
CA LEU A 53 16.12 -7.81 -11.64
C LEU A 53 15.12 -8.90 -11.23
N GLU A 54 14.93 -9.87 -12.12
CA GLU A 54 13.93 -10.91 -11.95
C GLU A 54 14.21 -11.77 -10.71
N THR A 55 15.48 -12.00 -10.41
CA THR A 55 15.90 -12.79 -9.24
C THR A 55 15.62 -12.06 -7.94
N TRP A 56 16.10 -10.82 -7.77
CA TRP A 56 15.91 -10.11 -6.49
C TRP A 56 14.46 -9.72 -6.26
N ASN A 57 13.73 -9.32 -7.31
CA ASN A 57 12.31 -9.00 -7.20
C ASN A 57 11.49 -10.25 -6.80
N GLN A 58 11.79 -11.41 -7.38
CA GLN A 58 11.12 -12.66 -7.00
C GLN A 58 11.45 -13.08 -5.57
N LEU A 59 12.71 -12.94 -5.14
CA LEU A 59 13.11 -13.23 -3.75
C LEU A 59 12.31 -12.39 -2.75
N LEU A 60 12.09 -11.10 -3.05
CA LEU A 60 11.28 -10.22 -2.20
C LEU A 60 9.81 -10.69 -2.14
N LEU A 61 9.19 -10.97 -3.28
CA LEU A 61 7.80 -11.46 -3.37
C LEU A 61 7.63 -12.81 -2.65
N ASP A 62 8.60 -13.71 -2.76
CA ASP A 62 8.58 -15.00 -2.10
C ASP A 62 8.66 -14.87 -0.57
N HIS A 63 9.46 -13.93 -0.05
CA HIS A 63 9.51 -13.65 1.39
C HIS A 63 8.18 -13.06 1.88
N LEU A 64 7.60 -12.11 1.17
CA LEU A 64 6.27 -11.57 1.51
C LEU A 64 5.23 -12.69 1.53
N LYS A 65 5.22 -13.58 0.54
CA LYS A 65 4.33 -14.74 0.47
C LYS A 65 4.56 -15.73 1.61
N LYS A 66 5.82 -16.10 1.88
CA LYS A 66 6.22 -17.03 2.95
C LYS A 66 5.71 -16.58 4.31
N HIS A 67 5.69 -15.28 4.57
CA HIS A 67 5.22 -14.69 5.82
C HIS A 67 3.74 -14.25 5.79
N GLY A 68 2.99 -14.55 4.72
CA GLY A 68 1.58 -14.20 4.60
C GLY A 68 1.32 -12.69 4.53
N LEU A 69 2.31 -11.90 4.11
CA LEU A 69 2.23 -10.44 4.08
C LEU A 69 1.71 -9.93 2.73
N LYS A 70 0.91 -8.85 2.79
CA LYS A 70 0.60 -8.01 1.64
C LYS A 70 1.17 -6.62 1.86
N ALA A 71 1.81 -6.09 0.82
CA ALA A 71 2.47 -4.80 0.82
C ALA A 71 1.83 -3.83 -0.20
N ILE A 72 2.29 -2.58 -0.16
CA ILE A 72 2.03 -1.56 -1.18
C ILE A 72 3.35 -1.24 -1.89
N LEU A 73 3.36 -1.27 -3.22
CA LEU A 73 4.42 -0.71 -4.05
C LEU A 73 4.03 0.70 -4.50
N PHE A 74 4.72 1.72 -4.00
CA PHE A 74 4.63 3.08 -4.52
C PHE A 74 5.56 3.20 -5.73
N SER A 75 5.03 2.94 -6.91
CA SER A 75 5.81 2.88 -8.15
C SER A 75 6.06 4.26 -8.73
N SER A 76 7.32 4.56 -9.08
CA SER A 76 7.66 5.67 -9.99
C SER A 76 7.47 5.21 -11.44
N GLY A 77 7.11 6.13 -12.35
CA GLY A 77 6.55 5.79 -13.67
C GLY A 77 7.51 5.75 -14.87
N PHE A 78 8.67 6.42 -14.79
CA PHE A 78 9.51 6.74 -15.95
C PHE A 78 9.87 5.53 -16.82
N ASN A 79 10.21 4.40 -16.18
CA ASN A 79 10.60 3.15 -16.82
C ASN A 79 9.48 2.10 -16.88
N LYS A 80 8.25 2.42 -16.43
CA LYS A 80 7.20 1.42 -16.21
C LYS A 80 6.44 0.98 -17.47
N SER A 81 6.62 1.70 -18.57
CA SER A 81 6.11 1.29 -19.90
C SER A 81 7.04 0.31 -20.63
N THR A 82 8.26 0.10 -20.15
CA THR A 82 9.24 -0.84 -20.74
C THR A 82 8.91 -2.30 -20.40
N ALA A 83 9.59 -3.27 -21.01
CA ALA A 83 9.43 -4.70 -20.68
C ALA A 83 9.75 -5.00 -19.20
N LYS A 84 10.91 -4.52 -18.70
CA LYS A 84 11.29 -4.66 -17.28
C LYS A 84 10.30 -3.97 -16.34
N GLY A 85 9.85 -2.76 -16.70
CA GLY A 85 8.85 -2.03 -15.93
C GLY A 85 7.50 -2.74 -15.83
N LYS A 86 7.00 -3.27 -16.95
CA LYS A 86 5.78 -4.07 -16.99
C LYS A 86 5.94 -5.37 -16.20
N TYR A 87 7.11 -5.99 -16.24
CA TYR A 87 7.41 -7.18 -15.43
C TYR A 87 7.30 -6.88 -13.92
N VAL A 88 7.92 -5.79 -13.45
CA VAL A 88 7.82 -5.39 -12.03
C VAL A 88 6.36 -5.15 -11.63
N LEU A 89 5.62 -4.32 -12.36
CA LEU A 89 4.22 -4.03 -12.01
C LEU A 89 3.34 -5.28 -12.08
N SER A 90 3.51 -6.13 -13.10
CA SER A 90 2.69 -7.33 -13.25
C SER A 90 3.01 -8.39 -12.20
N SER A 91 4.30 -8.58 -11.84
CA SER A 91 4.69 -9.54 -10.80
C SER A 91 4.12 -9.15 -9.43
N TRP A 92 4.20 -7.88 -9.05
CA TRP A 92 3.59 -7.36 -7.82
C TRP A 92 2.06 -7.46 -7.83
N ASN A 93 1.43 -7.11 -8.95
CA ASN A 93 -0.02 -7.23 -9.11
C ASN A 93 -0.48 -8.69 -8.98
N ASN A 94 0.19 -9.62 -9.66
CA ASN A 94 -0.15 -11.04 -9.67
C ASN A 94 0.11 -11.71 -8.31
N ALA A 95 1.09 -11.21 -7.54
CA ALA A 95 1.31 -11.59 -6.15
C ALA A 95 0.22 -11.02 -5.20
N GLY A 96 -0.69 -10.18 -5.68
CA GLY A 96 -1.80 -9.61 -4.90
C GLY A 96 -1.40 -8.42 -4.03
N HIS A 97 -0.28 -7.76 -4.33
CA HIS A 97 0.13 -6.52 -3.66
C HIS A 97 -0.53 -5.31 -4.29
N ARG A 98 -0.69 -4.25 -3.51
CA ARG A 98 -1.25 -2.98 -4.01
C ARG A 98 -0.20 -2.21 -4.78
N ILE A 99 -0.64 -1.49 -5.82
CA ILE A 99 0.21 -0.57 -6.59
C ILE A 99 -0.32 0.84 -6.42
N ALA A 100 0.54 1.74 -5.95
CA ALA A 100 0.25 3.13 -5.59
C ALA A 100 1.19 4.10 -6.34
N ASN A 101 0.84 5.37 -6.36
CA ASN A 101 1.51 6.39 -7.18
C ASN A 101 2.71 7.02 -6.45
N HIS A 102 3.85 7.11 -7.13
CA HIS A 102 5.06 7.78 -6.64
C HIS A 102 5.65 8.77 -7.64
N THR A 103 4.78 9.48 -8.38
CA THR A 103 5.12 10.38 -9.52
C THR A 103 5.77 9.67 -10.70
N PHE A 104 5.87 10.35 -11.84
CA PHE A 104 6.44 9.73 -13.05
C PHE A 104 7.97 9.66 -12.97
N SER A 105 8.65 10.78 -12.78
CA SER A 105 10.12 10.87 -12.80
C SER A 105 10.77 11.00 -11.43
N HIS A 106 10.04 10.72 -10.34
CA HIS A 106 10.54 10.79 -8.97
C HIS A 106 11.12 12.19 -8.61
N GLN A 107 10.39 13.25 -8.94
CA GLN A 107 10.86 14.62 -8.72
C GLN A 107 10.79 15.03 -7.25
N ASN A 108 11.83 15.72 -6.77
CA ASN A 108 11.80 16.38 -5.47
C ASN A 108 10.90 17.62 -5.52
N PHE A 109 9.73 17.57 -4.88
CA PHE A 109 8.76 18.66 -4.93
C PHE A 109 9.22 19.94 -4.19
N ASN A 110 10.18 19.83 -3.27
CA ASN A 110 10.83 20.98 -2.64
C ASN A 110 11.84 21.67 -3.56
N SER A 111 12.12 21.14 -4.75
CA SER A 111 12.99 21.82 -5.71
C SER A 111 12.36 23.14 -6.16
N LYS A 112 13.17 24.20 -6.21
CA LYS A 112 12.76 25.52 -6.73
C LYS A 112 12.37 25.47 -8.20
N THR A 113 12.87 24.48 -8.96
CA THR A 113 12.56 24.31 -10.38
C THR A 113 11.29 23.50 -10.64
N VAL A 114 10.72 22.86 -9.62
CA VAL A 114 9.49 22.05 -9.74
C VAL A 114 8.31 22.88 -9.29
N THR A 115 7.43 23.25 -10.20
CA THR A 115 6.19 23.99 -9.90
C THR A 115 5.06 23.04 -9.46
N LEU A 116 4.03 23.57 -8.80
CA LEU A 116 2.83 22.82 -8.45
C LEU A 116 2.19 22.15 -9.67
N GLU A 117 2.01 22.88 -10.77
CA GLU A 117 1.41 22.35 -11.99
C GLU A 117 2.28 21.27 -12.65
N ARG A 118 3.61 21.45 -12.67
CA ARG A 118 4.51 20.39 -13.16
C ARG A 118 4.35 19.12 -12.32
N PHE A 119 4.29 19.25 -11.00
CA PHE A 119 4.17 18.09 -10.12
C PHE A 119 2.80 17.39 -10.24
N LYS A 120 1.71 18.12 -10.51
CA LYS A 120 0.40 17.53 -10.87
C LYS A 120 0.48 16.72 -12.17
N LEU A 121 1.23 17.20 -13.17
CA LEU A 121 1.44 16.45 -14.41
C LEU A 121 2.24 15.17 -14.19
N GLU A 122 3.28 15.20 -13.35
CA GLU A 122 4.03 14.01 -12.95
C GLU A 122 3.13 12.95 -12.30
N PHE A 123 2.22 13.39 -11.42
CA PHE A 123 1.22 12.53 -10.81
C PHE A 123 0.30 11.89 -11.86
N ILE A 124 -0.29 12.70 -12.74
CA ILE A 124 -1.27 12.25 -13.75
C ILE A 124 -0.60 11.26 -14.70
N GLN A 125 0.61 11.57 -15.17
CA GLN A 125 1.34 10.73 -16.09
C GLN A 125 1.57 9.33 -15.51
N ASN A 126 1.99 9.23 -14.25
CA ASN A 126 2.15 7.94 -13.60
C ASN A 126 0.81 7.23 -13.32
N ASP A 127 -0.23 7.97 -12.92
CA ASP A 127 -1.58 7.41 -12.72
C ASP A 127 -2.07 6.67 -13.97
N THR A 128 -1.87 7.25 -15.17
CA THR A 128 -2.26 6.60 -16.44
C THR A 128 -1.55 5.28 -16.73
N ILE A 129 -0.40 5.02 -16.09
CA ILE A 129 0.35 3.78 -16.23
C ILE A 129 -0.18 2.75 -15.24
N ILE A 130 -0.24 3.11 -13.96
CA ILE A 130 -0.53 2.15 -12.89
C ILE A 130 -2.03 1.84 -12.72
N ASN A 131 -2.93 2.70 -13.19
CA ASN A 131 -4.37 2.50 -13.03
C ASN A 131 -4.93 1.33 -13.89
N LYS A 132 -4.11 0.74 -14.75
CA LYS A 132 -4.44 -0.41 -15.60
C LYS A 132 -4.39 -1.75 -14.85
N TYR A 133 -3.80 -1.77 -13.65
CA TYR A 133 -3.60 -2.98 -12.86
C TYR A 133 -4.77 -3.22 -11.89
N SER A 134 -5.19 -4.47 -11.71
CA SER A 134 -6.36 -4.82 -10.90
C SER A 134 -6.18 -4.49 -9.41
N ASN A 135 -4.96 -4.52 -8.90
CA ASN A 135 -4.63 -4.15 -7.52
C ASN A 135 -4.20 -2.69 -7.35
N PHE A 136 -4.44 -1.83 -8.34
CA PHE A 136 -4.26 -0.40 -8.24
C PHE A 136 -4.96 0.19 -7.00
N TYR A 137 -4.28 1.12 -6.33
CA TYR A 137 -4.71 1.67 -5.06
C TYR A 137 -4.47 3.18 -5.02
N ARG A 138 -5.50 3.95 -4.63
CA ARG A 138 -5.47 5.43 -4.61
C ARG A 138 -4.72 5.98 -3.40
N TYR A 139 -3.48 5.56 -3.28
CA TYR A 139 -2.50 6.10 -2.36
C TYR A 139 -1.38 6.76 -3.15
N PHE A 140 -0.84 7.82 -2.58
CA PHE A 140 0.25 8.58 -3.15
C PHE A 140 1.31 8.80 -2.09
N ARG A 141 2.58 8.65 -2.44
CA ARG A 141 3.71 9.03 -1.59
C ARG A 141 4.55 10.06 -2.33
N PHE A 142 4.94 11.11 -1.63
CA PHE A 142 5.85 12.12 -2.16
C PHE A 142 7.27 11.53 -2.28
N PRO A 143 7.94 11.64 -3.44
CA PRO A 143 9.36 11.36 -3.58
C PRO A 143 10.17 12.09 -2.49
N TYR A 144 11.14 11.39 -1.90
CA TYR A 144 11.99 11.89 -0.82
C TYR A 144 11.23 12.40 0.42
N LEU A 145 9.94 12.07 0.56
CA LEU A 145 9.02 12.59 1.58
C LEU A 145 8.93 14.14 1.58
N LYS A 146 9.12 14.78 0.42
CA LYS A 146 9.10 16.23 0.26
C LYS A 146 7.73 16.69 -0.26
N GLU A 147 6.90 17.25 0.61
CA GLU A 147 5.52 17.66 0.29
C GLU A 147 5.40 19.05 -0.38
N GLY A 148 6.52 19.75 -0.60
CA GLY A 148 6.57 21.12 -1.11
C GLY A 148 7.29 22.06 -0.14
N ASP A 149 8.00 23.05 -0.67
CA ASP A 149 8.76 24.06 0.07
C ASP A 149 7.98 25.36 0.33
N THR A 150 6.76 25.49 -0.22
CA THR A 150 5.89 26.64 -0.01
C THR A 150 4.48 26.21 0.40
N LYS A 151 3.76 27.09 1.10
CA LYS A 151 2.35 26.87 1.48
C LYS A 151 1.48 26.59 0.25
N GLU A 152 1.70 27.32 -0.84
CA GLU A 152 0.99 27.13 -2.11
C GLU A 152 1.15 25.71 -2.66
N LYS A 153 2.39 25.19 -2.70
CA LYS A 153 2.66 23.82 -3.15
C LYS A 153 1.99 22.79 -2.26
N VAL A 154 2.16 22.91 -0.94
CA VAL A 154 1.64 21.95 0.04
C VAL A 154 0.10 21.91 -0.01
N ASP A 155 -0.55 23.07 0.12
CA ASP A 155 -2.02 23.13 0.14
C ASP A 155 -2.61 22.79 -1.23
N GLY A 156 -2.02 23.32 -2.30
CA GLY A 156 -2.47 23.08 -3.66
C GLY A 156 -2.40 21.61 -4.06
N PHE A 157 -1.32 20.91 -3.68
CA PHE A 157 -1.19 19.49 -4.00
C PHE A 157 -2.07 18.61 -3.09
N ARG A 158 -2.22 18.94 -1.81
CA ARG A 158 -3.15 18.23 -0.91
C ARG A 158 -4.60 18.37 -1.37
N GLN A 159 -4.99 19.55 -1.83
CA GLN A 159 -6.31 19.78 -2.41
C GLN A 159 -6.50 18.95 -3.69
N PHE A 160 -5.50 18.93 -4.57
CA PHE A 160 -5.50 18.09 -5.76
C PHE A 160 -5.62 16.59 -5.44
N LEU A 161 -4.92 16.08 -4.43
CA LEU A 161 -5.07 14.68 -3.99
C LEU A 161 -6.50 14.39 -3.52
N LYS A 162 -7.13 15.29 -2.76
CA LYS A 162 -8.54 15.14 -2.34
C LYS A 162 -9.48 15.07 -3.54
N GLU A 163 -9.31 15.96 -4.52
CA GLU A 163 -10.10 15.98 -5.76
C GLU A 163 -9.95 14.68 -6.57
N LYS A 164 -8.73 14.14 -6.63
CA LYS A 164 -8.44 12.85 -7.27
C LYS A 164 -8.83 11.64 -6.40
N LYS A 165 -9.34 11.85 -5.19
CA LYS A 165 -9.71 10.80 -4.20
C LYS A 165 -8.52 9.93 -3.81
N TYR A 166 -7.35 10.53 -3.68
CA TYR A 166 -6.12 9.91 -3.22
C TYR A 166 -5.85 10.21 -1.74
N LYS A 167 -5.21 9.26 -1.06
CA LYS A 167 -4.70 9.42 0.31
C LYS A 167 -3.18 9.50 0.32
N ASN A 168 -2.62 10.22 1.30
CA ASN A 168 -1.17 10.27 1.50
C ASN A 168 -0.68 8.97 2.18
N GLY A 169 0.35 8.36 1.60
CA GLY A 169 1.04 7.18 2.11
C GLY A 169 2.16 7.57 3.06
N HIS A 170 1.81 7.98 4.28
CA HIS A 170 2.77 8.39 5.30
C HIS A 170 3.78 7.28 5.67
N VAL A 171 4.93 7.70 6.18
CA VAL A 171 6.00 6.83 6.71
C VAL A 171 6.19 7.17 8.20
N THR A 172 6.28 6.15 9.04
CA THR A 172 6.54 6.29 10.48
C THR A 172 7.84 5.61 10.93
N ILE A 173 8.32 4.63 10.16
CA ILE A 173 9.59 3.95 10.34
C ILE A 173 10.23 3.84 8.95
N ASP A 174 11.48 4.29 8.83
CA ASP A 174 12.27 4.25 7.60
C ASP A 174 13.42 3.25 7.78
N ALA A 175 13.63 2.38 6.78
CA ALA A 175 14.67 1.36 6.79
C ALA A 175 16.07 1.91 6.43
N SER A 176 16.16 3.12 5.83
CA SER A 176 17.41 3.73 5.38
C SER A 176 18.25 2.82 4.48
N ASP A 177 17.60 2.14 3.54
CA ASP A 177 18.14 1.07 2.69
C ASP A 177 18.52 1.51 1.25
N TRP A 178 18.59 2.84 1.03
CA TRP A 178 18.90 3.47 -0.26
C TRP A 178 20.38 3.44 -0.65
#